data_AF-A0A8H6U9T8-F1
#
_entry.id   AF-A0A8H6U9T8-F1
#
_cell.length_a   1.000
_cell.length_b   1.000
_cell.length_c   1.000
_cell.angle_alpha   90.00
_cell.angle_beta   90.00
_cell.angle_gamma   90.00
#
_symmetry.space_group_name_H-M   'P 1'
#
loop_
_entity.id
_entity.type
_entity.pdbx_description
1 polymer ?
#
loop_
_entity_poly.entity_id
_entity_poly.type
_entity_poly.pdbx_seq_one_letter_code
_entity_poly.pdbx_strand_id
1 'polypeptide(L)'
;MLSRARIMFRKLRGSGSRSSRGSEPVPSAAAMIAESETVDPSPRAIHISDVRRSPTTLPCKRGKQSMSIIVMNAEGAADYLHLYRLLQREKDYGCEFDPTDEFDTDYFCDGYVYNVCFEPPSGLASRSAYLCLFQHICLIFTYDASSRESWDEMVTAYERARSRCEDGVLPFLATMIAAMGEGEGEAPVSHAEAEAFATQRDCLFVKVSPTTGRGICDAVGSLVELAHGARDQYTTDQKGHTQRYKRAEALGTLFPS
;
A
#
# COMPACT_ATOMS: atom_id res chain seq x y z
N MET A 1 18.50 16.86 9.07
CA MET A 1 18.95 15.54 9.56
C MET A 1 17.73 14.64 9.64
N LEU A 2 17.48 13.85 8.59
CA LEU A 2 16.32 12.95 8.51
C LEU A 2 16.68 11.61 9.15
N SER A 3 15.88 11.18 10.12
CA SER A 3 16.03 9.92 10.84
C SER A 3 15.65 8.76 9.93
N ARG A 4 16.62 7.89 9.61
CA ARG A 4 16.41 6.60 8.92
C ARG A 4 15.67 5.65 9.87
N ALA A 5 14.35 5.57 9.77
CA ALA A 5 13.61 4.42 10.27
C ALA A 5 13.86 3.23 9.31
N ARG A 6 14.63 2.23 9.74
CA ARG A 6 14.77 0.96 9.03
C ARG A 6 13.49 0.14 9.25
N ILE A 7 12.71 -0.07 8.19
CA ILE A 7 11.56 -0.98 8.21
C ILE A 7 12.05 -2.34 7.67
N MET A 8 11.89 -3.38 8.49
CA MET A 8 12.25 -4.76 8.14
C MET A 8 11.06 -5.43 7.44
N PHE A 9 11.21 -5.75 6.15
CA PHE A 9 10.20 -6.49 5.39
C PHE A 9 10.08 -7.94 5.87
N ARG A 10 8.85 -8.37 6.18
CA ARG A 10 8.55 -9.76 6.50
C ARG A 10 7.90 -10.43 5.28
N LYS A 11 8.57 -11.47 4.78
CA LYS A 11 8.16 -12.33 3.66
C LYS A 11 6.75 -12.88 3.89
N LEU A 12 5.81 -12.61 2.99
CA LEU A 12 4.48 -13.24 2.96
C LEU A 12 4.69 -14.72 2.59
N ARG A 13 4.46 -15.63 3.55
CA ARG A 13 4.65 -17.07 3.36
C ARG A 13 3.35 -17.66 2.80
N GLY A 14 3.38 -18.08 1.54
CA GLY A 14 2.31 -18.85 0.91
C GLY A 14 2.01 -20.15 1.68
N SER A 15 0.73 -20.44 1.85
CA SER A 15 0.25 -21.65 2.52
C SER A 15 0.43 -22.88 1.63
N GLY A 16 1.49 -23.66 1.87
CA GLY A 16 1.72 -24.96 1.26
C GLY A 16 1.16 -26.10 2.11
N SER A 17 0.36 -26.96 1.48
CA SER A 17 -0.35 -28.12 2.03
C SER A 17 0.57 -29.20 2.64
N ARG A 18 0.01 -29.93 3.61
CA ARG A 18 0.59 -31.05 4.38
C ARG A 18 0.96 -32.25 3.49
N SER A 19 2.13 -32.84 3.72
CA SER A 19 2.39 -34.26 3.45
C SER A 19 3.30 -34.84 4.53
N SER A 20 2.90 -36.00 5.07
CA SER A 20 3.44 -36.66 6.25
C SER A 20 4.05 -38.02 5.89
N ARG A 21 5.27 -38.32 6.36
CA ARG A 21 5.72 -39.63 6.91
C ARG A 21 7.24 -39.72 7.07
N GLY A 22 7.72 -40.22 8.22
CA GLY A 22 9.02 -40.91 8.33
C GLY A 22 9.84 -40.71 9.63
N SER A 23 9.39 -41.34 10.73
CA SER A 23 10.10 -42.02 11.84
C SER A 23 11.51 -41.63 12.38
N GLU A 24 11.56 -41.42 13.71
CA GLU A 24 12.62 -41.21 14.76
C GLU A 24 13.69 -42.33 14.98
N PRO A 25 14.74 -42.26 15.89
CA PRO A 25 14.87 -41.50 17.16
C PRO A 25 16.26 -40.88 17.60
N VAL A 26 16.19 -40.18 18.76
CA VAL A 26 17.10 -39.28 19.55
C VAL A 26 17.91 -40.15 20.60
N PRO A 27 18.95 -39.75 21.42
CA PRO A 27 19.13 -38.44 22.09
C PRO A 27 20.53 -37.90 22.47
N SER A 28 20.61 -36.58 22.71
CA SER A 28 21.36 -35.98 23.84
C SER A 28 21.03 -34.48 24.03
N ALA A 29 20.82 -34.10 25.30
CA ALA A 29 20.56 -32.75 25.82
C ALA A 29 21.79 -31.80 25.60
N ALA A 30 21.75 -30.48 25.72
CA ALA A 30 20.87 -29.55 26.41
C ALA A 30 21.03 -28.13 25.82
N ALA A 31 19.96 -27.31 25.90
CA ALA A 31 20.01 -25.89 26.27
C ALA A 31 18.57 -25.33 26.25
N MET A 32 18.04 -25.02 27.43
CA MET A 32 16.87 -24.16 27.57
C MET A 32 17.22 -22.79 26.97
N ILE A 33 16.75 -22.52 25.75
CA ILE A 33 16.58 -21.16 25.27
C ILE A 33 15.14 -20.81 25.60
N ALA A 34 14.97 -19.85 26.50
CA ALA A 34 13.68 -19.24 26.78
C ALA A 34 13.08 -18.77 25.44
N GLU A 35 11.98 -19.40 25.03
CA GLU A 35 11.12 -18.86 23.99
C GLU A 35 10.59 -17.54 24.53
N SER A 36 11.27 -16.44 24.18
CA SER A 36 10.72 -15.11 24.35
C SER A 36 9.41 -15.09 23.56
N GLU A 37 8.30 -14.91 24.26
CA GLU A 37 7.02 -14.55 23.67
C GLU A 37 7.28 -13.54 22.55
N THR A 38 7.02 -13.93 21.31
CA THR A 38 6.99 -13.00 20.21
C THR A 38 5.89 -12.01 20.53
N VAL A 39 6.31 -10.82 20.95
CA VAL A 39 5.49 -9.62 21.09
C VAL A 39 4.53 -9.56 19.90
N ASP A 40 3.25 -9.46 20.25
CA ASP A 40 2.08 -9.26 19.39
C ASP A 40 2.47 -8.50 18.11
N PRO A 41 2.26 -9.06 16.90
CA PRO A 41 2.70 -8.38 15.69
C PRO A 41 1.99 -7.02 15.62
N SER A 42 2.77 -5.99 15.32
CA SER A 42 2.31 -4.63 15.00
C SER A 42 0.97 -4.65 14.27
N PRO A 43 0.06 -3.72 14.61
CA PRO A 43 -1.35 -3.83 14.27
C PRO A 43 -1.49 -4.03 12.77
N ARG A 44 -2.06 -5.17 12.39
CA ARG A 44 -2.42 -5.41 10.99
C ARG A 44 -3.57 -4.48 10.67
N ALA A 45 -3.45 -3.67 9.62
CA ALA A 45 -4.60 -2.93 9.15
C ALA A 45 -5.65 -3.93 8.65
N ILE A 46 -6.90 -3.76 9.07
CA ILE A 46 -8.00 -4.67 8.75
C ILE A 46 -9.04 -3.87 7.98
N HIS A 47 -9.43 -4.32 6.80
CA HIS A 47 -10.54 -3.73 6.07
C HIS A 47 -11.83 -3.83 6.91
N ILE A 48 -12.66 -2.79 6.92
CA ILE A 48 -13.81 -2.68 7.83
C ILE A 48 -14.79 -3.86 7.71
N SER A 49 -14.94 -4.44 6.51
CA SER A 49 -15.77 -5.63 6.25
C SER A 49 -15.39 -6.85 7.08
N ASP A 50 -14.10 -6.99 7.41
CA ASP A 50 -13.56 -8.17 8.07
C ASP A 50 -13.60 -8.03 9.60
N VAL A 51 -13.98 -6.86 10.10
CA VAL A 51 -14.06 -6.60 11.53
C VAL A 51 -15.28 -7.32 12.11
N ARG A 52 -15.07 -8.54 12.61
CA ARG A 52 -16.11 -9.42 13.21
C ARG A 52 -16.70 -8.93 14.55
N ARG A 53 -16.67 -7.63 14.86
CA ARG A 53 -17.21 -7.08 16.12
C ARG A 53 -18.40 -6.17 15.85
N SER A 54 -19.42 -6.30 16.69
CA SER A 54 -20.65 -5.51 16.67
C SER A 54 -20.37 -4.01 16.45
N PRO A 55 -21.19 -3.29 15.65
CA PRO A 55 -20.94 -1.92 15.21
C PRO A 55 -20.77 -0.86 16.32
N THR A 56 -21.01 -1.22 17.58
CA THR A 56 -21.08 -0.31 18.73
C THR A 56 -19.85 -0.32 19.65
N THR A 57 -18.85 -1.19 19.42
CA THR A 57 -17.74 -1.35 20.39
C THR A 57 -16.34 -1.42 19.77
N LEU A 58 -16.10 -0.78 18.62
CA LEU A 58 -14.73 -0.40 18.30
C LEU A 58 -14.42 0.87 19.09
N PRO A 59 -13.47 0.86 20.04
CA PRO A 59 -13.00 2.09 20.64
C PRO A 59 -12.30 2.89 19.53
N CYS A 60 -13.05 3.74 18.83
CA CYS A 60 -12.52 4.77 17.97
C CYS A 60 -11.91 5.80 18.92
N LYS A 61 -10.64 5.56 19.31
CA LYS A 61 -10.00 6.33 20.38
C LYS A 61 -9.81 7.78 19.97
N ARG A 62 -9.68 8.03 18.66
CA ARG A 62 -9.39 9.33 18.05
C ARG A 62 -9.94 9.32 16.61
N GLY A 63 -10.56 10.42 16.19
CA GLY A 63 -11.44 10.49 15.00
C GLY A 63 -10.88 9.95 13.67
N LYS A 64 -11.78 9.79 12.70
CA LYS A 64 -11.53 9.26 11.35
C LYS A 64 -10.37 10.00 10.68
N GLN A 65 -9.39 9.25 10.17
CA GLN A 65 -8.22 9.73 9.44
C GLN A 65 -8.51 9.65 7.94
N SER A 66 -8.06 10.61 7.15
CA SER A 66 -8.19 10.58 5.69
C SER A 66 -6.85 10.25 5.04
N MET A 67 -6.87 9.32 4.10
CA MET A 67 -5.73 8.84 3.35
C MET A 67 -6.04 8.83 1.86
N SER A 68 -5.21 9.50 1.06
CA SER A 68 -5.30 9.47 -0.40
C SER A 68 -4.22 8.57 -0.98
N ILE A 69 -4.61 7.68 -1.87
CA ILE A 69 -3.72 6.85 -2.66
C ILE A 69 -3.76 7.38 -4.10
N ILE A 70 -2.66 8.00 -4.53
CA ILE A 70 -2.49 8.40 -5.92
C ILE A 70 -2.11 7.15 -6.72
N VAL A 71 -2.81 6.90 -7.83
CA VAL A 71 -2.56 5.72 -8.67
C VAL A 71 -2.01 6.14 -10.02
N MET A 72 -0.76 5.79 -10.29
CA MET A 72 -0.13 5.91 -11.60
C MET A 72 -0.18 4.58 -12.33
N ASN A 73 -0.94 4.52 -13.41
CA ASN A 73 -1.04 3.33 -14.23
C ASN A 73 -0.22 3.45 -15.51
N ALA A 74 0.56 2.42 -15.81
CA ALA A 74 1.09 2.19 -17.14
C ALA A 74 -0.04 1.75 -18.10
N GLU A 75 0.23 1.78 -19.39
CA GLU A 75 -0.69 1.32 -20.42
C GLU A 75 -1.09 -0.15 -20.16
N GLY A 76 -2.39 -0.42 -20.33
CA GLY A 76 -2.99 -1.73 -20.07
C GLY A 76 -3.14 -2.11 -18.59
N ALA A 77 -2.59 -1.34 -17.65
CA ALA A 77 -2.70 -1.61 -16.22
C ALA A 77 -3.96 -0.97 -15.60
N ALA A 78 -4.33 -1.42 -14.40
CA ALA A 78 -5.48 -0.92 -13.67
C ALA A 78 -5.30 0.53 -13.19
N ASP A 79 -6.17 1.44 -13.61
CA ASP A 79 -6.24 2.79 -13.05
C ASP A 79 -6.86 2.80 -11.63
N TYR A 80 -6.97 4.00 -11.05
CA TYR A 80 -7.53 4.20 -9.70
C TYR A 80 -8.94 3.60 -9.53
N LEU A 81 -9.81 3.74 -10.53
CA LEU A 81 -11.18 3.24 -10.51
C LEU A 81 -11.21 1.71 -10.62
N HIS A 82 -10.34 1.14 -11.46
CA HIS A 82 -10.19 -0.29 -11.59
C HIS A 82 -9.63 -0.92 -10.31
N LEU A 83 -8.64 -0.30 -9.66
CA LEU A 83 -8.15 -0.78 -8.35
C LEU A 83 -9.25 -0.75 -7.29
N TYR A 84 -10.05 0.31 -7.22
CA TYR A 84 -11.20 0.36 -6.31
C TYR A 84 -12.21 -0.76 -6.58
N ARG A 85 -12.54 -1.01 -7.85
CA ARG A 85 -13.43 -2.11 -8.24
C ARG A 85 -12.84 -3.48 -7.90
N LEU A 86 -11.52 -3.66 -8.03
CA LEU A 86 -10.85 -4.90 -7.63
C LEU A 86 -10.92 -5.11 -6.11
N LEU A 87 -10.81 -4.04 -5.33
CA LEU A 87 -11.00 -4.11 -3.88
C LEU A 87 -12.43 -4.56 -3.53
N GLN A 88 -13.44 -3.99 -4.18
CA GLN A 88 -14.83 -4.42 -4.00
C GLN A 88 -15.02 -5.90 -4.35
N ARG A 89 -14.42 -6.37 -5.45
CA ARG A 89 -14.45 -7.78 -5.86
C ARG A 89 -13.77 -8.70 -4.85
N GLU A 90 -12.59 -8.34 -4.34
CA GLU A 90 -11.89 -9.17 -3.37
C GLU A 90 -12.69 -9.31 -2.06
N LYS A 91 -13.49 -8.30 -1.70
CA LYS A 91 -14.34 -8.32 -0.50
C LYS A 91 -15.71 -8.94 -0.69
N ASP A 92 -16.05 -9.42 -1.89
CA ASP A 92 -17.40 -9.83 -2.25
C ASP A 92 -18.45 -8.78 -1.84
N TYR A 93 -18.06 -7.50 -1.87
CA TYR A 93 -18.95 -6.38 -1.54
C TYR A 93 -19.90 -6.21 -2.73
N GLY A 94 -20.99 -6.98 -2.73
CA GLY A 94 -22.01 -7.04 -3.78
C GLY A 94 -22.89 -5.80 -3.89
N CYS A 95 -22.34 -4.61 -3.66
CA CYS A 95 -23.05 -3.37 -3.93
C CYS A 95 -23.14 -3.17 -5.44
N GLU A 96 -24.36 -2.97 -5.96
CA GLU A 96 -24.54 -2.37 -7.27
C GLU A 96 -23.70 -1.10 -7.35
N PHE A 97 -23.01 -0.90 -8.48
CA PHE A 97 -22.20 0.29 -8.71
C PHE A 97 -23.03 1.55 -8.43
N ASP A 98 -22.73 2.24 -7.33
CA ASP A 98 -23.33 3.52 -6.99
C ASP A 98 -22.44 4.63 -7.59
N PRO A 99 -22.91 5.38 -8.60
CA PRO A 99 -22.14 6.46 -9.21
C PRO A 99 -21.95 7.67 -8.28
N THR A 100 -22.57 7.67 -7.10
CA THR A 100 -22.42 8.72 -6.06
C THR A 100 -21.45 8.35 -4.95
N ASP A 101 -20.92 7.12 -4.96
CA ASP A 101 -19.94 6.64 -3.99
C ASP A 101 -18.56 7.29 -4.21
N GLU A 102 -17.91 7.76 -3.15
CA GLU A 102 -16.69 8.59 -3.21
C GLU A 102 -15.39 7.79 -3.46
N PHE A 103 -15.51 6.58 -4.05
CA PHE A 103 -14.41 5.64 -4.28
C PHE A 103 -13.54 5.41 -3.03
N ASP A 104 -14.17 5.41 -1.86
CA ASP A 104 -13.54 5.31 -0.57
C ASP A 104 -13.77 3.95 0.10
N THR A 105 -12.87 3.59 1.00
CA THR A 105 -12.97 2.38 1.80
C THR A 105 -12.37 2.61 3.18
N ASP A 106 -12.93 1.97 4.20
CA ASP A 106 -12.47 2.14 5.57
C ASP A 106 -11.58 0.96 6.01
N TYR A 107 -10.43 1.30 6.59
CA TYR A 107 -9.51 0.38 7.25
C TYR A 107 -9.36 0.73 8.73
N PHE A 108 -9.29 -0.29 9.58
CA PHE A 108 -8.99 -0.14 10.99
C PHE A 108 -7.53 -0.49 11.26
N CYS A 109 -6.79 0.42 11.91
CA CYS A 109 -5.41 0.20 12.33
C CYS A 109 -5.17 0.83 13.71
N ASP A 110 -4.77 0.02 14.70
CA ASP A 110 -4.43 0.45 16.08
C ASP A 110 -5.45 1.36 16.79
N GLY A 111 -6.76 1.13 16.60
CA GLY A 111 -7.79 1.98 17.22
C GLY A 111 -8.14 3.24 16.42
N TYR A 112 -7.59 3.40 15.22
CA TYR A 112 -7.93 4.45 14.27
C TYR A 112 -8.65 3.88 13.06
N VAL A 113 -9.59 4.64 12.53
CA VAL A 113 -10.24 4.36 11.24
C VAL A 113 -9.60 5.25 10.18
N TYR A 114 -9.14 4.65 9.10
CA TYR A 114 -8.59 5.30 7.92
C TYR A 114 -9.60 5.20 6.79
N ASN A 115 -10.09 6.34 6.34
CA ASN A 115 -10.79 6.49 5.09
C ASN A 115 -9.77 6.57 3.96
N VAL A 116 -9.74 5.57 3.10
CA VAL A 116 -8.80 5.45 2.01
C VAL A 116 -9.52 5.77 0.71
N CYS A 117 -9.09 6.80 0.00
CA CYS A 117 -9.62 7.18 -1.31
C CYS A 117 -8.56 6.93 -2.39
N PHE A 118 -8.98 6.43 -3.55
CA PHE A 118 -8.12 6.28 -4.73
C PHE A 118 -8.29 7.47 -5.65
N GLU A 119 -7.19 8.14 -5.98
CA GLU A 119 -7.20 9.36 -6.79
C GLU A 119 -6.32 9.21 -8.04
N PRO A 120 -6.75 9.74 -9.20
CA PRO A 120 -5.86 9.87 -10.35
C PRO A 120 -4.78 10.94 -10.11
N PRO A 121 -3.65 10.89 -10.81
CA PRO A 121 -2.61 11.90 -10.71
C PRO A 121 -3.02 13.23 -11.39
N SER A 122 -4.03 13.19 -12.26
CA SER A 122 -4.50 14.36 -13.00
C SER A 122 -5.16 15.38 -12.07
N GLY A 123 -4.84 16.65 -12.26
CA GLY A 123 -5.40 17.75 -11.46
C GLY A 123 -4.79 17.92 -10.06
N LEU A 124 -3.76 17.16 -9.69
CA LEU A 124 -3.06 17.36 -8.41
C LEU A 124 -2.40 18.75 -8.33
N ALA A 125 -1.83 19.24 -9.45
CA ALA A 125 -1.23 20.58 -9.52
C ALA A 125 -2.24 21.71 -9.24
N SER A 126 -3.48 21.58 -9.72
CA SER A 126 -4.54 22.57 -9.47
C SER A 126 -5.23 22.41 -8.10
N ARG A 127 -4.91 21.34 -7.37
CA ARG A 127 -5.48 20.98 -6.05
C ARG A 127 -4.47 21.11 -4.91
N SER A 128 -3.40 21.89 -5.06
CA SER A 128 -2.36 22.05 -4.03
C SER A 128 -2.93 22.44 -2.64
N ALA A 129 -3.89 23.38 -2.59
CA ALA A 129 -4.58 23.76 -1.36
C ALA A 129 -5.36 22.60 -0.72
N TYR A 130 -5.98 21.76 -1.54
CA TYR A 130 -6.68 20.55 -1.09
C TYR A 130 -5.70 19.50 -0.57
N LEU A 131 -4.58 19.27 -1.26
CA LEU A 131 -3.52 18.34 -0.83
C LEU A 131 -2.86 18.76 0.49
N CYS A 132 -2.85 20.06 0.81
CA CYS A 132 -2.39 20.54 2.11
C CYS A 132 -3.26 20.02 3.26
N LEU A 133 -4.51 19.64 3.03
CA LEU A 133 -5.41 19.12 4.07
C LEU A 133 -5.10 17.67 4.45
N PHE A 134 -4.51 16.89 3.54
CA PHE A 134 -4.22 15.49 3.77
C PHE A 134 -2.98 15.34 4.63
N GLN A 135 -3.04 14.43 5.60
CA GLN A 135 -1.90 13.98 6.37
C GLN A 135 -1.23 12.80 5.68
N HIS A 136 -2.04 11.88 5.17
CA HIS A 136 -1.61 10.60 4.61
C HIS A 136 -1.80 10.60 3.09
N ILE A 137 -0.69 10.66 2.35
CA ILE A 137 -0.69 10.56 0.88
C ILE A 137 0.31 9.47 0.49
N CYS A 138 -0.17 8.46 -0.24
CA CYS A 138 0.61 7.33 -0.75
C CYS A 138 0.56 7.28 -2.28
N LEU A 139 1.47 6.52 -2.88
CA LEU A 139 1.57 6.34 -4.32
C LEU A 139 1.58 4.85 -4.68
N ILE A 140 0.75 4.45 -5.64
CA ILE A 140 0.82 3.14 -6.29
C ILE A 140 1.18 3.34 -7.75
N PHE A 141 2.21 2.63 -8.21
CA PHE A 141 2.47 2.39 -9.62
C PHE A 141 1.89 1.03 -10.00
N THR A 142 1.04 0.98 -11.03
CA THR A 142 0.51 -0.29 -11.55
C THR A 142 1.09 -0.59 -12.92
N TYR A 143 1.40 -1.85 -13.18
CA TYR A 143 1.78 -2.34 -14.51
C TYR A 143 1.09 -3.68 -14.80
N ASP A 144 0.88 -3.99 -16.08
CA ASP A 144 0.42 -5.30 -16.51
C ASP A 144 1.58 -6.30 -16.47
N ALA A 145 1.47 -7.33 -15.62
CA ALA A 145 2.50 -8.35 -15.43
C ALA A 145 2.73 -9.21 -16.69
N SER A 146 1.77 -9.22 -17.63
CA SER A 146 1.87 -9.91 -18.91
C SER A 146 2.50 -9.05 -20.03
N SER A 147 2.84 -7.80 -19.75
CA SER A 147 3.40 -6.87 -20.72
C SER A 147 4.74 -6.30 -20.27
N ARG A 148 5.82 -6.62 -21.02
CA ARG A 148 7.13 -6.02 -20.78
C ARG A 148 7.12 -4.51 -21.02
N GLU A 149 6.36 -4.06 -22.01
CA GLU A 149 6.22 -2.64 -22.35
C GLU A 149 5.55 -1.86 -21.20
N SER A 150 4.48 -2.41 -20.61
CA SER A 150 3.80 -1.83 -19.44
C SER A 150 4.75 -1.71 -18.24
N TRP A 151 5.60 -2.71 -18.02
CA TRP A 151 6.64 -2.65 -17.00
C TRP A 151 7.70 -1.58 -17.28
N ASP A 152 8.25 -1.52 -18.50
CA ASP A 152 9.28 -0.55 -18.86
C ASP A 152 8.73 0.90 -18.80
N GLU A 153 7.46 1.10 -19.16
CA GLU A 153 6.75 2.37 -18.97
C GLU A 153 6.63 2.74 -17.49
N MET A 154 6.21 1.80 -16.64
CA MET A 154 6.13 2.01 -15.19
C MET A 154 7.49 2.38 -14.60
N VAL A 155 8.55 1.65 -14.94
CA VAL A 155 9.93 1.95 -14.53
C VAL A 155 10.33 3.36 -14.97
N THR A 156 10.03 3.72 -16.23
CA THR A 156 10.30 5.06 -16.77
C THR A 156 9.53 6.14 -16.00
N ALA A 157 8.26 5.92 -15.69
CA ALA A 157 7.44 6.83 -14.92
C ALA A 157 7.98 7.01 -13.49
N TYR A 158 8.38 5.92 -12.83
CA TYR A 158 9.00 5.95 -11.50
C TYR A 158 10.31 6.77 -11.51
N GLU A 159 11.24 6.47 -12.41
CA GLU A 159 12.54 7.17 -12.47
C GLU A 159 12.38 8.64 -12.87
N ARG A 160 11.39 8.94 -13.73
CA ARG A 160 11.03 10.32 -14.07
C ARG A 160 10.49 11.07 -12.84
N ALA A 161 9.60 10.47 -12.07
CA ALA A 161 9.10 11.08 -10.84
C ALA A 161 10.25 11.31 -9.86
N ARG A 162 11.10 10.30 -9.66
CA ARG A 162 12.25 10.37 -8.77
C ARG A 162 13.24 11.48 -9.15
N SER A 163 13.57 11.61 -10.43
CA SER A 163 14.51 12.64 -10.91
C SER A 163 14.00 14.08 -10.77
N ARG A 164 12.69 14.28 -10.60
CA ARG A 164 12.07 15.59 -10.32
C ARG A 164 12.09 15.97 -8.84
N CYS A 165 12.43 15.05 -7.94
CA CYS A 165 12.49 15.31 -6.51
C CYS A 165 13.91 15.61 -6.02
N GLU A 166 14.02 16.52 -5.05
CA GLU A 166 15.26 16.73 -4.31
C GLU A 166 15.74 15.42 -3.68
N ASP A 167 17.03 15.12 -3.81
CA ASP A 167 17.68 13.88 -3.36
C ASP A 167 17.04 12.57 -3.88
N GLY A 168 16.14 12.65 -4.87
CA GLY A 168 15.40 11.51 -5.38
C GLY A 168 14.43 10.90 -4.37
N VAL A 169 13.98 11.67 -3.36
CA VAL A 169 13.01 11.23 -2.35
C VAL A 169 11.61 11.66 -2.75
N LEU A 170 10.71 10.70 -2.95
CA LEU A 170 9.34 11.01 -3.34
C LEU A 170 8.54 11.59 -2.14
N PRO A 171 7.67 12.59 -2.36
CA PRO A 171 6.92 13.30 -1.31
C PRO A 171 5.68 12.52 -0.84
N PHE A 172 5.79 11.19 -0.67
CA PHE A 172 4.72 10.31 -0.21
C PHE A 172 5.13 9.60 1.07
N LEU A 173 4.16 9.18 1.88
CA LEU A 173 4.43 8.37 3.08
C LEU A 173 4.91 6.97 2.72
N ALA A 174 4.42 6.42 1.62
CA ALA A 174 4.80 5.13 1.10
C ALA A 174 4.58 5.08 -0.42
N THR A 175 5.40 4.28 -1.09
CA THR A 175 5.26 3.98 -2.51
C THR A 175 5.16 2.47 -2.70
N MET A 176 4.30 2.05 -3.61
CA MET A 176 4.06 0.65 -3.93
C MET A 176 4.10 0.44 -5.44
N ILE A 177 4.58 -0.72 -5.86
CA ILE A 177 4.51 -1.24 -7.21
C ILE A 177 3.56 -2.43 -7.19
N ALA A 178 2.48 -2.35 -7.95
CA ALA A 178 1.46 -3.37 -8.06
C ALA A 178 1.50 -4.01 -9.46
N ALA A 179 1.79 -5.31 -9.49
CA ALA A 179 1.76 -6.12 -10.70
C ALA A 179 0.34 -6.66 -10.92
N MET A 180 -0.28 -6.27 -12.02
CA MET A 180 -1.61 -6.75 -12.42
C MET A 180 -1.46 -8.03 -13.23
N GLY A 181 -1.79 -9.19 -12.66
CA GLY A 181 -1.75 -10.46 -13.39
C GLY A 181 -2.02 -11.68 -12.51
N GLU A 182 -2.39 -12.80 -13.15
CA GLU A 182 -2.79 -14.02 -12.44
C GLU A 182 -1.63 -14.84 -11.85
N GLY A 183 -0.37 -14.45 -12.12
CA GLY A 183 0.80 -15.12 -11.56
C GLY A 183 1.07 -16.54 -12.07
N GLU A 184 0.21 -17.07 -12.94
CA GLU A 184 0.36 -18.38 -13.58
C GLU A 184 0.72 -18.19 -15.07
N GLY A 185 1.99 -18.43 -15.41
CA GLY A 185 2.55 -18.27 -16.76
C GLY A 185 3.97 -17.73 -16.73
N GLU A 186 4.73 -17.94 -17.82
CA GLU A 186 5.98 -17.21 -18.02
C GLU A 186 5.66 -15.74 -18.29
N ALA A 187 5.67 -14.95 -17.22
CA ALA A 187 5.54 -13.50 -17.32
C ALA A 187 6.79 -12.92 -18.01
N PRO A 188 6.65 -11.94 -18.92
CA PRO A 188 7.79 -11.25 -19.53
C PRO A 188 8.69 -10.53 -18.52
N VAL A 189 8.18 -10.30 -17.31
CA VAL A 189 8.91 -9.76 -16.16
C VAL A 189 8.78 -10.76 -15.03
N SER A 190 9.93 -11.27 -14.57
CA SER A 190 9.91 -12.22 -13.46
C SER A 190 9.51 -11.52 -12.16
N HIS A 191 8.84 -12.25 -11.27
CA HIS A 191 8.52 -11.74 -9.94
C HIS A 191 9.77 -11.25 -9.18
N ALA A 192 10.87 -11.99 -9.30
CA ALA A 192 12.14 -11.65 -8.65
C ALA A 192 12.74 -10.35 -9.19
N GLU A 193 12.63 -10.09 -10.49
CA GLU A 193 13.06 -8.82 -11.10
C GLU A 193 12.27 -7.64 -10.52
N ALA A 194 10.95 -7.74 -10.51
CA ALA A 194 10.10 -6.65 -10.05
C ALA A 194 10.22 -6.41 -8.53
N GLU A 195 10.31 -7.47 -7.73
CA GLU A 195 10.53 -7.38 -6.28
C GLU A 195 11.92 -6.79 -5.96
N ALA A 196 12.97 -7.18 -6.71
CA ALA A 196 14.29 -6.60 -6.54
C ALA A 196 14.32 -5.10 -6.90
N PHE A 197 13.65 -4.71 -7.99
CA PHE A 197 13.50 -3.31 -8.38
C PHE A 197 12.82 -2.49 -7.27
N ALA A 198 11.69 -2.96 -6.75
CA ALA A 198 10.96 -2.31 -5.68
C ALA A 198 11.80 -2.20 -4.39
N THR A 199 12.46 -3.29 -3.99
CA THR A 199 13.31 -3.33 -2.79
C THR A 199 14.48 -2.36 -2.88
N GLN A 200 15.14 -2.28 -4.04
CA GLN A 200 16.25 -1.34 -4.26
C GLN A 200 15.82 0.13 -4.12
N ARG A 201 14.52 0.40 -4.31
CA ARG A 201 13.88 1.72 -4.33
C ARG A 201 13.03 2.00 -3.10
N ASP A 202 13.11 1.15 -2.09
CA ASP A 202 12.33 1.26 -0.84
C ASP A 202 10.81 1.34 -1.10
N CYS A 203 10.35 0.60 -2.11
CA CYS A 203 8.94 0.48 -2.47
C CYS A 203 8.39 -0.87 -2.00
N LEU A 204 7.10 -0.89 -1.67
CA LEU A 204 6.35 -2.14 -1.53
C LEU A 204 6.18 -2.80 -2.91
N PHE A 205 6.17 -4.13 -2.95
CA PHE A 205 5.80 -4.88 -4.14
C PHE A 205 4.63 -5.80 -3.82
N VAL A 206 3.60 -5.78 -4.67
CA VAL A 206 2.43 -6.65 -4.54
C VAL A 206 1.99 -7.18 -5.90
N LYS A 207 1.36 -8.36 -5.90
CA LYS A 207 0.64 -8.89 -7.05
C LYS A 207 -0.85 -8.77 -6.79
N VAL A 208 -1.58 -8.32 -7.79
CA VAL A 208 -3.03 -8.20 -7.74
C VAL A 208 -3.64 -8.98 -8.89
N SER A 209 -4.55 -9.90 -8.58
CA SER A 209 -5.31 -10.62 -9.61
C SER A 209 -6.30 -9.66 -10.28
N PRO A 210 -6.22 -9.44 -11.60
CA PRO A 210 -7.16 -8.56 -12.31
C PRO A 210 -8.56 -9.16 -12.39
N THR A 211 -8.72 -10.47 -12.19
CA THR A 211 -10.03 -11.13 -12.18
C THR A 211 -10.68 -10.99 -10.82
N THR A 212 -9.99 -11.44 -9.77
CA THR A 212 -10.57 -11.60 -8.42
C THR A 212 -10.29 -10.42 -7.50
N GLY A 213 -9.36 -9.55 -7.87
CA GLY A 213 -8.82 -8.51 -6.98
C GLY A 213 -7.86 -9.05 -5.92
N ARG A 214 -7.68 -10.37 -5.79
CA ARG A 214 -6.82 -10.99 -4.77
C ARG A 214 -5.50 -10.25 -4.61
N GLY A 215 -5.21 -9.82 -3.38
CA GLY A 215 -3.99 -9.11 -2.98
C GLY A 215 -4.17 -7.61 -2.78
N ILE A 216 -5.22 -6.97 -3.29
CA ILE A 216 -5.41 -5.52 -3.15
C ILE A 216 -5.74 -5.11 -1.71
N CYS A 217 -6.47 -5.94 -0.96
CA CYS A 217 -6.78 -5.67 0.46
C CYS A 217 -5.52 -5.68 1.32
N ASP A 218 -4.65 -6.67 1.12
CA ASP A 218 -3.37 -6.77 1.82
C ASP A 218 -2.43 -5.62 1.40
N ALA A 219 -2.48 -5.22 0.13
CA ALA A 219 -1.74 -4.08 -0.40
C ALA A 219 -2.14 -2.77 0.31
N VAL A 220 -3.43 -2.45 0.30
CA VAL A 220 -3.96 -1.23 0.92
C VAL A 220 -3.75 -1.28 2.44
N GLY A 221 -3.97 -2.44 3.06
CA GLY A 221 -3.68 -2.65 4.48
C GLY A 221 -2.21 -2.32 4.82
N SER A 222 -1.26 -2.80 4.02
CA SER A 222 0.17 -2.50 4.20
C SER A 222 0.47 -0.99 4.08
N LEU A 223 -0.18 -0.30 3.13
CA LEU A 223 -0.06 1.16 3.01
C LEU A 223 -0.65 1.90 4.22
N VAL A 224 -1.79 1.45 4.74
CA VAL A 224 -2.41 2.00 5.95
C VAL A 224 -1.50 1.82 7.16
N GLU A 225 -0.86 0.66 7.31
CA GLU A 225 0.11 0.42 8.39
C GLU A 225 1.31 1.36 8.30
N LEU A 226 1.86 1.57 7.11
CA LEU A 226 2.96 2.51 6.89
C LEU A 226 2.54 3.96 7.17
N ALA A 227 1.38 4.37 6.66
CA ALA A 227 0.82 5.69 6.94
C ALA A 227 0.57 5.89 8.44
N HIS A 228 0.09 4.85 9.13
CA HIS A 228 -0.13 4.87 10.56
C HIS A 228 1.17 5.01 11.36
N GLY A 229 2.23 4.29 10.98
CA GLY A 229 3.56 4.42 11.59
C GLY A 229 4.20 5.79 11.32
N ALA A 230 3.89 6.41 10.18
CA ALA A 230 4.39 7.72 9.77
C ALA A 230 3.45 8.89 10.12
N ARG A 231 2.37 8.66 10.85
CA ARG A 231 1.29 9.65 11.03
C ARG A 231 1.80 11.00 11.55
N ASP A 232 2.77 11.01 12.46
CA ASP A 232 3.23 12.25 13.08
C ASP A 232 4.18 13.07 12.18
N GLN A 233 4.49 12.61 10.96
CA GLN A 233 5.36 13.32 10.01
C GLN A 233 4.72 14.60 9.44
N TYR A 234 3.40 14.61 9.23
CA TYR A 234 2.69 15.72 8.59
C TYR A 234 1.47 16.15 9.41
N THR A 235 1.70 16.61 10.63
CA THR A 235 0.60 16.94 11.56
C THR A 235 -0.40 17.93 10.97
N THR A 236 -1.67 17.74 11.32
CA THR A 236 -2.78 18.61 10.86
C THR A 236 -2.85 19.94 11.60
N ASP A 237 -2.02 20.13 12.63
CA ASP A 237 -1.90 21.39 13.35
C ASP A 237 -1.22 22.50 12.52
N GLN A 238 -1.21 23.71 13.08
CA GLN A 238 -0.63 24.88 12.44
C GLN A 238 0.88 24.72 12.18
N LYS A 239 1.59 23.90 12.98
CA LYS A 239 3.02 23.69 12.83
C LYS A 239 3.32 22.82 11.62
N GLY A 240 2.49 21.81 11.36
CA GLY A 240 2.60 20.92 10.20
C GLY A 240 2.14 21.55 8.87
N HIS A 241 1.43 22.68 8.91
CA HIS A 241 0.94 23.36 7.70
C HIS A 241 2.07 23.64 6.68
N THR A 242 3.19 24.22 7.11
CA THR A 242 4.31 24.55 6.21
C THR A 242 4.91 23.30 5.55
N GLN A 243 4.99 22.17 6.27
CA GLN A 243 5.49 20.91 5.71
C GLN A 243 4.50 20.32 4.71
N ARG A 244 3.20 20.32 5.03
CA ARG A 244 2.15 19.86 4.12
C ARG A 244 2.09 20.71 2.85
N TYR A 245 2.26 22.03 2.98
CA TYR A 245 2.30 22.95 1.85
C TYR A 245 3.49 22.68 0.91
N LYS A 246 4.71 22.56 1.45
CA LYS A 246 5.88 22.17 0.66
C LYS A 246 5.71 20.82 -0.04
N ARG A 247 5.12 19.84 0.65
CA ARG A 247 4.80 18.53 0.07
C ARG A 247 3.81 18.67 -1.09
N ALA A 248 2.75 19.48 -0.94
CA ALA A 248 1.78 19.73 -1.99
C ALA A 248 2.39 20.40 -3.22
N GLU A 249 3.31 21.36 -3.05
CA GLU A 249 4.05 21.97 -4.16
C GLU A 249 4.95 20.95 -4.89
N ALA A 250 5.63 20.09 -4.14
CA ALA A 250 6.43 19.00 -4.73
C ALA A 250 5.54 18.02 -5.52
N LEU A 251 4.37 17.65 -4.99
CA LEU A 251 3.39 16.81 -5.68
C LEU A 251 2.88 17.46 -6.97
N GLY A 252 2.60 18.77 -6.96
CA GLY A 252 2.20 19.51 -8.15
C GLY A 252 3.27 19.52 -9.24
N THR A 253 4.55 19.51 -8.85
CA THR A 253 5.69 19.45 -9.79
C THR A 253 5.88 18.05 -10.38
N LEU A 254 5.54 17.01 -9.61
CA LEU A 254 5.59 15.62 -10.07
C LEU A 254 4.56 15.34 -11.17
N PHE A 255 3.37 15.90 -11.03
CA PHE A 255 2.23 15.69 -11.92
C PHE A 255 1.77 17.01 -12.53
N PRO A 256 2.54 17.55 -13.50
CA PRO A 256 2.13 18.75 -14.20
C PRO A 256 0.82 18.49 -14.96
N SER A 257 -0.06 19.49 -14.93
CA SER A 257 -1.34 19.52 -15.65
C SER A 257 -1.18 19.49 -17.16
#